data_AF-A0A3D1AYN1-F1
#
_entry.id   AF-A0A3D1AYN1-F1
#
_cell.length_a   1.000
_cell.length_b   1.000
_cell.length_c   1.000
_cell.angle_alpha   90.00
_cell.angle_beta   90.00
_cell.angle_gamma   90.00
#
_symmetry.space_group_name_H-M   'P 1'
#
loop_
_entity.id
_entity.type
_entity.pdbx_description
1 polymer ?
#
loop_
_entity_poly.entity_id
_entity_poly.type
_entity_poly.pdbx_seq_one_letter_code
_entity_poly.pdbx_strand_id
1 'polypeptide(L)' 'MPGLRGSPGAALPSFVDAAARAGITFRHRASHTAAKYLIESMSGGVAMLDYDNDGRLDLFFVNGA' A
#
# COMPACT_ATOMS: atom_id res chain seq x y z
N MET A 1 24.32 -33.19 29.15
CA MET A 1 23.70 -31.88 28.85
C MET A 1 23.10 -31.95 27.44
N PRO A 2 21.78 -32.10 27.24
CA PRO A 2 21.18 -32.07 25.91
C PRO A 2 21.11 -30.62 25.41
N GLY A 3 21.70 -30.34 24.24
CA GLY A 3 21.71 -29.02 23.62
C GLY A 3 20.35 -28.65 23.01
N LEU A 4 19.92 -27.41 23.25
CA LEU A 4 18.75 -26.80 22.62
C LEU A 4 19.00 -26.67 21.10
N ARG A 5 18.30 -27.46 20.29
CA ARG A 5 18.20 -27.24 18.84
C ARG A 5 17.31 -26.02 18.63
N GLY A 6 17.86 -24.93 18.11
CA GLY A 6 17.08 -23.75 17.73
C GLY A 6 16.08 -24.12 16.63
N SER A 7 14.82 -23.69 16.80
CA SER A 7 13.79 -23.82 15.78
C SER A 7 14.25 -23.16 14.49
N PRO A 8 14.05 -23.78 13.30
CA PRO A 8 14.38 -23.13 12.04
C PRO A 8 13.68 -21.77 11.98
N GLY A 9 14.47 -20.71 11.75
CA GLY A 9 13.98 -19.34 11.69
C GLY A 9 12.84 -19.24 10.68
N ALA A 10 11.70 -18.68 11.10
CA ALA A 10 10.51 -18.57 10.27
C ALA A 10 10.86 -17.87 8.95
N ALA A 11 10.43 -18.46 7.83
CA ALA A 11 10.59 -17.86 6.52
C ALA A 11 9.88 -16.49 6.48
N LEU A 12 10.52 -15.51 5.85
CA LEU A 12 9.93 -14.18 5.69
C LEU A 12 8.71 -14.25 4.76
N PRO A 13 7.65 -13.46 5.01
CA PRO A 13 6.52 -13.37 4.10
C PRO A 13 6.97 -12.86 2.73
N SER A 14 6.35 -13.39 1.68
CA SER A 14 6.52 -12.88 0.32
C SER A 14 5.40 -11.92 -0.03
N PHE A 15 5.74 -10.82 -0.71
CA PHE A 15 4.77 -9.86 -1.22
C PHE A 15 4.42 -10.20 -2.66
N VAL A 16 3.15 -10.04 -3.02
CA VAL A 16 2.64 -10.23 -4.38
C VAL A 16 1.97 -8.95 -4.83
N ASP A 17 2.32 -8.48 -6.02
CA ASP A 17 1.58 -7.41 -6.69
C ASP A 17 0.27 -7.97 -7.24
N ALA A 18 -0.85 -7.46 -6.73
CA ALA A 18 -2.19 -7.82 -7.15
C ALA A 18 -2.91 -6.68 -7.89
N ALA A 19 -2.27 -5.52 -8.10
CA ALA A 19 -2.94 -4.31 -8.58
C ALA A 19 -3.61 -4.53 -9.95
N ALA A 20 -2.86 -5.09 -10.91
CA ALA A 20 -3.38 -5.38 -12.24
C ALA A 20 -4.53 -6.41 -12.22
N ARG A 21 -4.40 -7.46 -11.41
CA ARG A 21 -5.43 -8.51 -11.27
C ARG A 21 -6.72 -7.96 -10.63
N ALA A 22 -6.59 -7.00 -9.72
CA ALA A 22 -7.69 -6.30 -9.09
C ALA A 22 -8.27 -5.15 -9.94
N GLY A 23 -7.73 -4.90 -11.14
CA GLY A 23 -8.18 -3.81 -12.01
C GLY A 23 -7.80 -2.40 -11.51
N ILE A 24 -6.85 -2.29 -10.57
CA ILE A 24 -6.45 -1.02 -9.98
C ILE A 24 -5.47 -0.31 -10.93
N THR A 25 -5.89 0.82 -11.49
CA THR A 25 -5.07 1.65 -12.39
C THR A 25 -4.77 3.05 -11.84
N PHE A 26 -5.10 3.31 -10.57
CA PHE A 26 -4.88 4.60 -9.93
C PHE A 26 -3.39 4.99 -9.97
N ARG A 27 -3.13 6.27 -10.28
CA ARG A 27 -1.80 6.87 -10.19
C ARG A 27 -1.91 8.18 -9.44
N HIS A 28 -1.21 8.26 -8.30
CA HIS A 28 -1.06 9.52 -7.59
C HIS A 28 -0.32 10.53 -8.49
N ARG A 29 -0.92 11.69 -8.71
CA ARG A 29 -0.35 12.75 -9.56
C ARG A 29 0.03 13.92 -8.68
N ALA A 30 1.32 13.99 -8.38
CA ALA A 30 1.90 15.10 -7.69
C ALA A 30 2.35 16.19 -8.68
N SER A 31 2.29 17.46 -8.29
CA SER A 31 2.65 18.61 -9.16
C SER A 31 4.16 18.88 -9.18
N HIS A 32 4.92 17.89 -9.67
CA HIS A 32 6.38 17.96 -9.67
C HIS A 32 6.89 19.00 -10.69
N THR A 33 7.74 19.92 -10.23
CA THR A 33 8.48 20.85 -11.10
C THR A 33 9.97 20.57 -11.01
N ALA A 34 10.71 20.76 -12.10
CA ALA A 34 12.16 20.55 -12.13
C ALA A 34 12.91 21.43 -11.11
N ALA A 35 12.36 22.61 -10.84
CA ALA A 35 12.94 23.57 -9.92
C ALA A 35 12.67 23.30 -8.43
N LYS A 36 11.76 22.37 -8.10
CA LYS A 36 11.51 21.86 -6.73
C LYS A 36 11.31 22.97 -5.68
N TYR A 37 10.56 24.02 -6.03
CA TYR A 37 10.40 25.19 -5.17
C TYR A 37 9.65 24.93 -3.86
N LEU A 38 8.70 23.99 -3.86
CA LEU A 38 7.85 23.66 -2.71
C LEU A 38 7.73 22.15 -2.58
N ILE A 39 7.68 21.68 -1.33
CA ILE A 39 7.35 20.28 -0.99
C ILE A 39 5.83 20.15 -1.02
N GLU A 40 5.33 19.03 -1.56
CA GLU A 40 3.92 18.68 -1.50
C GLU A 40 3.58 18.27 -0.05
N SER A 41 3.01 19.20 0.71
CA SER A 41 2.66 19.00 2.12
C SER A 41 1.42 18.12 2.31
N MET A 42 0.53 18.09 1.32
CA MET A 42 -0.71 17.32 1.32
C MET A 42 -0.63 16.27 0.21
N SER A 43 -0.08 15.10 0.51
CA SER A 43 -0.06 13.99 -0.43
C SER A 43 -1.45 13.34 -0.52
N GLY A 44 -1.71 12.65 -1.61
CA GLY A 44 -2.82 11.70 -1.70
C GLY A 44 -2.63 10.48 -0.80
N GLY A 45 -3.52 9.50 -0.96
CA GLY A 45 -3.54 8.31 -0.13
C GLY A 45 -4.59 7.29 -0.56
N VAL A 46 -4.65 6.18 0.17
CA VAL A 46 -5.63 5.12 -0.04
C VAL A 46 -6.19 4.67 1.31
N ALA A 47 -7.51 4.45 1.35
CA ALA A 47 -8.20 3.78 2.45
C ALA A 47 -8.82 2.48 1.94
N MET A 48 -8.92 1.50 2.83
CA MET A 48 -9.56 0.22 2.57
C MET A 48 -10.65 0.00 3.61
N LEU A 49 -11.89 -0.13 3.17
CA LEU A 49 -13.07 -0.30 4.02
C LEU A 49 -14.19 -0.99 3.24
N ASP A 50 -15.08 -1.69 3.92
CA ASP A 50 -16.33 -2.18 3.34
C ASP A 50 -17.37 -1.05 3.39
N TYR A 51 -17.57 -0.36 2.26
CA TYR A 51 -18.40 0.84 2.20
C TYR A 51 -19.89 0.53 2.09
N ASP A 52 -20.26 -0.51 1.35
CA ASP A 52 -21.64 -0.89 1.08
C ASP A 52 -22.13 -2.11 1.87
N ASN A 53 -21.26 -2.66 2.73
CA ASN A 53 -21.54 -3.78 3.63
C ASN A 53 -21.83 -5.10 2.86
N ASP A 54 -21.15 -5.31 1.73
CA ASP A 54 -21.22 -6.54 0.95
C ASP A 54 -20.19 -7.61 1.38
N GLY A 55 -19.35 -7.29 2.36
CA GLY A 55 -18.29 -8.15 2.88
C GLY A 55 -17.02 -8.15 2.04
N ARG A 56 -16.92 -7.31 1.00
CA ARG A 56 -15.71 -7.04 0.24
C ARG A 56 -15.13 -5.71 0.69
N LEU A 57 -13.80 -5.62 0.67
CA LEU A 57 -13.12 -4.36 0.96
C LEU A 57 -13.03 -3.51 -0.31
N ASP A 58 -13.56 -2.30 -0.22
CA ASP A 58 -13.43 -1.26 -1.23
C ASP A 58 -12.14 -0.47 -1.04
N LEU A 59 -11.61 0.06 -2.15
CA LEU A 59 -10.47 0.96 -2.14
C LEU A 59 -10.91 2.38 -2.49
N PHE A 60 -10.67 3.30 -1.57
CA PHE A 60 -10.91 4.72 -1.78
C PHE A 60 -9.59 5.47 -1.93
N PHE A 61 -9.38 6.12 -3.08
CA PHE A 61 -8.16 6.89 -3.35
C PHE A 61 -8.45 8.38 -3.25
N VAL A 62 -7.60 9.10 -2.50
CA VAL A 62 -7.64 10.56 -2.42
C VAL A 62 -6.46 11.15 -3.18
N ASN A 63 -6.72 12.24 -3.88
CA ASN A 63 -5.66 13.07 -4.41
C ASN A 63 -5.25 14.11 -3.36
N GLY A 64 -3.97 14.49 -3.36
CA GLY A 64 -3.51 15.66 -2.62
C GLY A 64 -4.27 16.91 -3.06
N ALA A 65 -4.37 17.90 -2.17
CA ALA A 65 -4.98 19.21 -2.43
C ALA A 65 -3.91 20.29 -2.58
#